data_AF-A0A2W2HZQ1-F1
#
_entry.id   AF-A0A2W2HZQ1-F1
#
_cell.length_a   1.000
_cell.length_b   1.000
_cell.length_c   1.000
_cell.angle_alpha   90.00
_cell.angle_beta   90.00
_cell.angle_gamma   90.00
#
_symmetry.space_group_name_H-M   'P 1'
#
loop_
_entity.id
_entity.type
_entity.pdbx_description
1 polymer ?
#
loop_
_entity_poly.entity_id
_entity_poly.type
_entity_poly.pdbx_seq_one_letter_code
_entity_poly.pdbx_strand_id
1 'polypeptide(L)'
;MRRGNDRLARAMAALTVTCAMTLAVTGAGPVPAAAAGAPEGLQARLVFYAEGGQAAAERAVREAGGTLRPREGDPRLGYLVADGPGTAFVRALGRSDAIVGVSANRRIGTATRAGGTLAVPRVDKDLAGHADLGAALAGGSEPLADRQWDMKMIGATAARSHATAPGDKRVLVGVIDTGVDGSHPDIAPNFDRGLSRNFVTDQPKDPKGETLDGPCEHPGCKDPADVDDDGHGTHVASTIASPVNGLGVAGVAPNVTLVNIRAGQDSGLFFLKPSLDALTYAADAGIDVVNMSYYIDPWLFNCTDNPADSEAERMEQRGIITGMQRALDYARGKGVTLISAIGNGATDLGRPEVDTTSPDHPSGSERTRRIDNSCLNVPAESKGVISVSAVGPDKVKAAYSDYGIEQTDLTAPGGDAGGGDVTKTILAAAPERALRERGLIGPDGASKSPSVVRDCRGGTCAYYQYLQGTSMAAPHATGVAAILISRFGENANGSKGAAGGKAAGGAFGMDPGKVRELLYETATPIACPMPRGQRYMSGTQMCEGDRARNGFYGRGLVDAAKAATIRP
;
A
#
# COMPACT_ATOMS: atom_id res chain seq x y z
N MET A 1 68.08 11.19 15.53
CA MET A 1 68.48 11.89 16.77
C MET A 1 67.27 12.63 17.32
N ARG A 2 66.95 12.39 18.61
CA ARG A 2 66.31 13.29 19.58
C ARG A 2 64.93 13.94 19.31
N ARG A 3 64.05 13.71 20.30
CA ARG A 3 62.94 14.55 20.85
C ARG A 3 61.64 14.55 20.02
N GLY A 4 60.44 14.42 20.60
CA GLY A 4 60.00 14.29 21.99
C GLY A 4 58.46 14.37 22.04
N ASN A 5 57.88 13.64 22.99
CA ASN A 5 56.46 13.47 23.37
C ASN A 5 55.54 14.72 23.33
N ASP A 6 54.23 14.54 23.06
CA ASP A 6 53.23 14.47 24.16
C ASP A 6 51.81 13.99 23.76
N ARG A 7 51.40 12.97 24.52
CA ARG A 7 50.09 12.50 25.03
C ARG A 7 48.78 13.17 24.57
N LEU A 8 47.76 12.34 24.30
CA LEU A 8 46.61 12.12 25.20
C LEU A 8 45.69 10.99 24.72
N ALA A 9 45.45 10.03 25.61
CA ALA A 9 44.49 8.93 25.48
C ALA A 9 43.46 9.04 26.61
N ARG A 10 42.20 8.70 26.32
CA ARG A 10 41.12 8.31 27.26
C ARG A 10 39.91 7.85 26.42
N ALA A 11 39.08 6.89 26.79
CA ALA A 11 39.16 5.71 27.65
C ALA A 11 37.82 4.98 27.43
N MET A 12 37.86 3.68 27.09
CA MET A 12 36.74 2.75 27.26
C MET A 12 36.93 2.03 28.59
N ALA A 13 35.86 1.82 29.35
CA ALA A 13 35.84 0.86 30.44
C ALA A 13 34.44 0.28 30.63
N ALA A 14 34.35 -1.04 30.43
CA ALA A 14 33.32 -1.92 30.95
C ALA A 14 33.51 -2.11 32.46
N LEU A 15 32.44 -2.36 33.21
CA LEU A 15 32.56 -2.91 34.56
C LEU A 15 31.48 -3.95 34.85
N THR A 16 31.98 -5.11 35.26
CA THR A 16 31.34 -6.32 35.77
C THR A 16 30.63 -6.09 37.11
N VAL A 17 29.52 -6.80 37.31
CA VAL A 17 28.73 -6.86 38.55
C VAL A 17 29.32 -7.87 39.52
N THR A 18 29.48 -7.47 40.78
CA THR A 18 29.84 -8.36 41.91
C THR A 18 28.73 -8.32 42.96
N CYS A 19 28.24 -9.49 43.35
CA CYS A 19 27.26 -9.69 44.43
C CYS A 19 27.81 -9.30 45.81
N ALA A 20 27.00 -8.61 46.61
CA ALA A 20 27.12 -8.60 48.06
C ALA A 20 25.72 -8.67 48.69
N MET A 21 25.45 -9.75 49.43
CA MET A 21 24.24 -9.93 50.23
C MET A 21 24.32 -9.07 51.50
N THR A 22 23.25 -8.34 51.80
CA THR A 22 22.95 -7.88 53.16
C THR A 22 21.49 -8.16 53.47
N LEU A 23 21.25 -8.93 54.54
CA LEU A 23 19.94 -9.16 55.12
C LEU A 23 19.51 -7.90 55.90
N ALA A 24 18.33 -7.38 55.59
CA ALA A 24 17.58 -6.52 56.50
C ALA A 24 16.11 -6.98 56.51
N VAL A 25 15.67 -7.46 57.67
CA VAL A 25 14.27 -7.74 57.99
C VAL A 25 13.64 -6.44 58.50
N THR A 26 12.49 -6.02 57.95
CA THR A 26 11.40 -5.33 58.68
C THR A 26 10.22 -4.97 57.75
N GLY A 27 9.00 -5.29 58.20
CA GLY A 27 7.78 -4.51 57.92
C GLY A 27 6.90 -4.96 56.74
N ALA A 28 5.96 -5.88 56.98
CA ALA A 28 4.82 -6.09 56.10
C ALA A 28 3.83 -4.91 56.22
N GLY A 29 3.90 -3.98 55.27
CA GLY A 29 2.85 -2.98 55.02
C GLY A 29 1.73 -3.57 54.17
N PRO A 30 0.48 -3.08 54.29
CA PRO A 30 -0.63 -3.59 53.51
C PRO A 30 -0.38 -3.37 52.02
N VAL A 31 -0.45 -4.45 51.25
CA VAL A 31 -0.42 -4.44 49.78
C VAL A 31 -1.60 -3.57 49.31
N PRO A 32 -1.39 -2.51 48.52
CA PRO A 32 -2.50 -1.80 47.91
C PRO A 32 -3.23 -2.81 47.02
N ALA A 33 -4.52 -3.02 47.29
CA ALA A 33 -5.38 -3.78 46.41
C ALA A 33 -5.21 -3.25 44.99
N ALA A 34 -4.90 -4.14 44.05
CA ALA A 34 -4.84 -3.82 42.64
C ALA A 34 -6.09 -3.03 42.27
N ALA A 35 -5.90 -1.79 41.83
CA ALA A 35 -6.99 -0.98 41.30
C ALA A 35 -7.60 -1.78 40.15
N ALA A 36 -8.84 -2.23 40.34
CA ALA A 36 -9.64 -2.81 39.27
C ALA A 36 -9.61 -1.83 38.10
N GLY A 37 -9.09 -2.29 36.96
CA GLY A 37 -9.02 -1.50 35.74
C GLY A 37 -10.39 -0.92 35.41
N ALA A 38 -10.41 0.33 34.95
CA ALA A 38 -11.62 0.93 34.41
C ALA A 38 -12.27 -0.02 33.40
N PRO A 39 -13.61 -0.13 33.36
CA PRO A 39 -14.28 -1.01 32.42
C PRO A 39 -13.85 -0.64 31.00
N GLU A 40 -13.22 -1.58 30.28
CA GLU A 40 -12.92 -1.43 28.85
C GLU A 40 -14.23 -1.06 28.15
N GLY A 41 -14.31 0.16 27.62
CA GLY A 41 -15.50 0.64 26.93
C GLY A 41 -15.90 -0.33 25.82
N LEU A 42 -17.21 -0.42 25.54
CA LEU A 42 -17.74 -1.23 24.44
C LEU A 42 -17.02 -0.86 23.14
N GLN A 43 -16.30 -1.82 22.56
CA GLN A 43 -15.61 -1.65 21.28
C GLN A 43 -16.39 -2.36 20.18
N ALA A 44 -16.64 -1.67 19.08
CA ALA A 44 -17.22 -2.27 17.89
C ALA A 44 -16.24 -3.30 17.29
N ARG A 45 -16.76 -4.45 16.85
CA ARG A 45 -16.01 -5.56 16.24
C ARG A 45 -16.66 -5.97 14.93
N LEU A 46 -15.84 -6.32 13.93
CA LEU A 46 -16.27 -7.05 12.75
C LEU A 46 -16.27 -8.53 13.11
N VAL A 47 -17.42 -9.18 12.99
CA VAL A 47 -17.62 -10.59 13.33
C VAL A 47 -17.91 -11.35 12.04
N PHE A 48 -16.88 -12.02 11.51
CA PHE A 48 -16.97 -12.81 10.29
C PHE A 48 -17.58 -14.17 10.61
N TYR A 49 -18.64 -14.52 9.90
CA TYR A 49 -19.36 -15.77 10.11
C TYR A 49 -19.10 -16.79 9.00
N ALA A 50 -19.27 -18.07 9.34
CA ALA A 50 -19.20 -19.17 8.40
C ALA A 50 -20.30 -19.04 7.34
N GLU A 51 -20.08 -19.53 6.12
CA GLU A 51 -21.05 -19.42 5.03
C GLU A 51 -22.43 -19.98 5.42
N GLY A 52 -23.50 -19.24 5.14
CA GLY A 52 -24.87 -19.57 5.60
C GLY A 52 -25.10 -19.43 7.11
N GLY A 53 -24.08 -19.08 7.90
CA GLY A 53 -24.08 -19.06 9.36
C GLY A 53 -24.55 -17.77 10.03
N GLN A 54 -25.09 -16.79 9.28
CA GLN A 54 -25.43 -15.46 9.83
C GLN A 54 -26.32 -15.53 11.07
N ALA A 55 -27.44 -16.28 11.00
CA ALA A 55 -28.36 -16.39 12.13
C ALA A 55 -27.72 -17.06 13.36
N ALA A 56 -26.76 -17.97 13.16
CA ALA A 56 -26.01 -18.58 14.25
C ALA A 56 -25.00 -17.60 14.86
N ALA A 57 -24.33 -16.79 14.03
CA ALA A 57 -23.44 -15.74 14.48
C ALA A 57 -24.17 -14.65 15.27
N GLU A 58 -25.36 -14.24 14.83
CA GLU A 58 -26.20 -13.30 15.58
C GLU A 58 -26.57 -13.83 16.97
N ARG A 59 -26.85 -15.13 17.10
CA ARG A 59 -27.08 -15.77 18.40
C ARG A 59 -25.81 -15.79 19.25
N ALA A 60 -24.68 -16.20 18.68
CA ALA A 60 -23.40 -16.24 19.37
C ALA A 60 -23.00 -14.87 19.93
N VAL A 61 -23.23 -13.78 19.18
CA VAL A 61 -23.01 -12.40 19.65
C VAL A 61 -23.86 -12.09 20.88
N ARG A 62 -25.17 -12.40 20.85
CA ARG A 62 -26.08 -12.12 21.97
C ARG A 62 -25.72 -12.97 23.20
N GLU A 63 -25.40 -14.24 23.01
CA GLU A 63 -24.99 -15.18 24.06
C GLU A 63 -23.66 -14.76 24.71
N ALA A 64 -22.75 -14.17 23.93
CA ALA A 64 -21.51 -13.57 24.43
C ALA A 64 -21.70 -12.21 25.11
N GLY A 65 -22.95 -11.72 25.24
CA GLY A 65 -23.27 -10.43 25.87
C GLY A 65 -23.01 -9.20 24.99
N GLY A 66 -22.88 -9.40 23.67
CA GLY A 66 -22.70 -8.32 22.70
C GLY A 66 -24.01 -7.74 22.17
N THR A 67 -23.94 -6.54 21.61
CA THR A 67 -25.06 -5.85 20.97
C THR A 67 -24.79 -5.68 19.47
N LEU A 68 -25.72 -6.13 18.62
CA LEU A 68 -25.59 -6.03 17.17
C LEU A 68 -25.81 -4.60 16.66
N ARG A 69 -25.04 -4.21 15.63
CA ARG A 69 -25.19 -2.98 14.84
C ARG A 69 -25.67 -3.34 13.42
N PRO A 70 -26.98 -3.59 13.23
CA PRO A 70 -27.51 -4.27 12.04
C PRO A 70 -27.34 -3.52 10.72
N ARG A 71 -27.02 -2.21 10.76
CA ARG A 71 -26.81 -1.38 9.56
C ARG A 71 -25.35 -1.27 9.13
N GLU A 72 -24.44 -1.93 9.84
CA GLU A 72 -22.99 -1.73 9.67
C GLU A 72 -22.26 -3.00 9.28
N GLY A 73 -22.92 -4.16 9.35
CA GLY A 73 -22.45 -5.39 8.72
C GLY A 73 -22.65 -5.36 7.21
N ASP A 74 -21.92 -6.22 6.50
CA ASP A 74 -22.13 -6.45 5.07
C ASP A 74 -22.36 -7.95 4.83
N PRO A 75 -23.62 -8.37 4.54
CA PRO A 75 -23.91 -9.77 4.30
C PRO A 75 -23.25 -10.30 3.01
N ARG A 76 -22.87 -9.44 2.06
CA ARG A 76 -22.14 -9.84 0.85
C ARG A 76 -20.74 -10.34 1.18
N LEU A 77 -20.12 -9.79 2.22
CA LEU A 77 -18.79 -10.17 2.71
C LEU A 77 -18.87 -11.12 3.93
N GLY A 78 -20.08 -11.45 4.38
CA GLY A 78 -20.30 -12.42 5.44
C GLY A 78 -19.81 -11.96 6.82
N TYR A 79 -20.03 -10.69 7.18
CA TYR A 79 -19.73 -10.18 8.52
C TYR A 79 -20.86 -9.34 9.12
N LEU A 80 -20.95 -9.39 10.45
CA LEU A 80 -21.77 -8.52 11.28
C LEU A 80 -20.89 -7.49 11.97
N VAL A 81 -21.47 -6.38 12.42
CA VAL A 81 -20.82 -5.50 13.39
C VAL A 81 -21.53 -5.62 14.74
N ALA A 82 -20.76 -5.77 15.81
CA ALA A 82 -21.28 -5.85 17.16
C ALA A 82 -20.39 -5.12 18.17
N ASP A 83 -21.01 -4.49 19.17
CA ASP A 83 -20.33 -3.95 20.33
C ASP A 83 -20.21 -5.04 21.40
N GLY A 84 -19.05 -5.15 22.05
CA GLY A 84 -18.86 -6.08 23.15
C GLY A 84 -17.70 -5.69 24.08
N PRO A 85 -17.69 -6.23 25.31
CA PRO A 85 -16.71 -5.86 26.33
C PRO A 85 -15.37 -6.58 26.12
N GLY A 86 -14.44 -5.89 25.48
CA GLY A 86 -13.02 -6.25 25.54
C GLY A 86 -12.65 -7.60 24.91
N THR A 87 -11.55 -8.18 25.39
CA THR A 87 -11.02 -9.46 24.90
C THR A 87 -11.84 -10.68 25.34
N ALA A 88 -12.56 -10.58 26.46
CA ALA A 88 -13.43 -11.66 26.95
C ALA A 88 -14.57 -11.95 25.97
N PHE A 89 -15.14 -10.91 25.37
CA PHE A 89 -16.15 -11.02 24.32
C PHE A 89 -15.60 -11.77 23.08
N VAL A 90 -14.39 -11.40 22.62
CA VAL A 90 -13.73 -12.06 21.48
C VAL A 90 -13.50 -13.55 21.76
N ARG A 91 -13.03 -13.89 22.96
CA ARG A 91 -12.85 -15.29 23.39
C ARG A 91 -14.16 -16.07 23.42
N ALA A 92 -15.25 -15.47 23.90
CA ALA A 92 -16.56 -16.12 23.91
C ALA A 92 -17.04 -16.41 22.47
N LEU A 93 -16.86 -15.47 21.55
CA LEU A 93 -17.17 -15.68 20.13
C LEU A 93 -16.31 -16.78 19.49
N GLY A 94 -15.03 -16.86 19.84
CA GLY A 94 -14.10 -17.88 19.33
C GLY A 94 -14.46 -19.32 19.69
N ARG A 95 -15.41 -19.55 20.61
CA ARG A 95 -15.92 -20.87 20.96
C ARG A 95 -17.07 -21.35 20.08
N SER A 96 -17.59 -20.49 19.21
CA SER A 96 -18.70 -20.81 18.32
C SER A 96 -18.18 -21.18 16.93
N ASP A 97 -18.53 -22.37 16.46
CA ASP A 97 -18.22 -22.83 15.10
C ASP A 97 -18.85 -21.95 14.00
N ALA A 98 -19.81 -21.08 14.37
CA ALA A 98 -20.40 -20.11 13.45
C ALA A 98 -19.48 -18.92 13.16
N ILE A 99 -18.44 -18.69 13.97
CA ILE A 99 -17.55 -17.52 13.88
C ILE A 99 -16.19 -17.95 13.31
N VAL A 100 -15.78 -17.32 12.22
CA VAL A 100 -14.50 -17.57 11.55
C VAL A 100 -13.40 -16.67 12.10
N GLY A 101 -13.73 -15.41 12.35
CA GLY A 101 -12.77 -14.41 12.80
C GLY A 101 -13.47 -13.18 13.39
N VAL A 102 -12.76 -12.47 14.25
CA VAL A 102 -13.24 -11.26 14.91
C VAL A 102 -12.14 -10.22 14.89
N SER A 103 -12.31 -9.18 14.10
CA SER A 103 -11.36 -8.07 14.01
C SER A 103 -11.90 -6.85 14.74
N ALA A 104 -11.03 -6.03 15.31
CA ALA A 104 -11.47 -4.74 15.83
C ALA A 104 -12.01 -3.88 14.69
N ASN A 105 -13.15 -3.23 14.93
CA ASN A 105 -13.65 -2.21 14.02
C ASN A 105 -12.86 -0.93 14.23
N ARG A 106 -11.62 -0.92 13.75
CA ARG A 106 -10.78 0.27 13.60
C ARG A 106 -11.29 1.11 12.44
N ARG A 107 -12.58 1.46 12.52
CA ARG A 107 -13.10 2.65 11.87
C ARG A 107 -12.55 3.79 12.67
N ILE A 108 -11.62 4.49 12.05
CA ILE A 108 -11.09 5.73 12.58
C ILE A 108 -12.31 6.68 12.67
N GLY A 109 -12.59 7.15 13.89
CA GLY A 109 -13.93 7.20 14.49
C GLY A 109 -14.95 8.24 14.01
N THR A 110 -16.00 8.45 14.82
CA THR A 110 -16.97 9.57 14.70
C THR A 110 -16.54 10.72 15.62
N ALA A 111 -16.45 11.92 15.06
CA ALA A 111 -15.83 13.09 15.68
C ALA A 111 -16.39 13.51 17.05
N THR A 112 -15.48 13.78 18.00
CA THR A 112 -15.65 14.85 19.02
C THR A 112 -14.39 15.71 19.05
N ARG A 113 -14.57 17.01 18.82
CA ARG A 113 -13.53 18.04 18.65
C ARG A 113 -12.56 18.13 19.85
N ALA A 114 -11.26 18.21 19.56
CA ALA A 114 -10.35 19.21 20.15
C ALA A 114 -9.01 19.22 19.39
N GLY A 115 -8.52 20.43 19.10
CA GLY A 115 -7.36 20.67 18.23
C GLY A 115 -6.00 20.55 18.90
N GLY A 116 -4.97 20.42 18.05
CA GLY A 116 -3.56 20.54 18.40
C GLY A 116 -2.67 19.98 17.29
N THR A 117 -1.80 20.83 16.73
CA THR A 117 -0.77 20.56 15.71
C THR A 117 0.39 19.73 16.27
N LEU A 118 0.88 18.68 15.59
CA LEU A 118 2.23 18.11 15.81
C LEU A 118 2.72 17.13 14.70
N ALA A 119 3.90 17.46 14.14
CA ALA A 119 5.02 16.73 13.50
C ALA A 119 4.91 15.30 12.91
N VAL A 120 5.36 15.18 11.65
CA VAL A 120 5.67 13.95 10.87
C VAL A 120 7.19 13.60 10.96
N PRO A 121 7.62 12.31 11.01
CA PRO A 121 9.03 11.92 11.07
C PRO A 121 9.85 12.22 9.80
N ARG A 122 11.17 12.33 9.98
CA ARG A 122 12.16 12.89 9.05
C ARG A 122 12.57 11.94 7.93
N VAL A 123 12.63 12.46 6.70
CA VAL A 123 13.45 11.91 5.62
C VAL A 123 14.92 12.30 5.86
N ASP A 124 15.83 11.33 5.71
CA ASP A 124 17.27 11.52 5.90
C ASP A 124 17.80 12.70 5.10
N LYS A 125 18.51 13.57 5.82
CA LYS A 125 19.24 14.71 5.27
C LYS A 125 20.60 14.21 4.84
N ASP A 126 20.78 14.05 3.54
CA ASP A 126 21.98 14.44 2.83
C ASP A 126 21.74 14.20 1.34
N LEU A 127 22.32 15.08 0.51
CA LEU A 127 22.48 15.06 -0.96
C LEU A 127 22.05 16.39 -1.57
N ALA A 128 22.93 17.39 -1.43
CA ALA A 128 22.87 18.59 -2.24
C ALA A 128 23.68 18.38 -3.52
N GLY A 129 23.06 18.62 -4.67
CA GLY A 129 23.77 18.83 -5.93
C GLY A 129 23.02 18.29 -7.14
N HIS A 130 22.28 19.15 -7.83
CA HIS A 130 22.57 19.55 -9.21
C HIS A 130 21.49 20.51 -9.73
N ALA A 131 21.94 21.59 -10.37
CA ALA A 131 21.14 22.64 -10.97
C ALA A 131 21.03 22.46 -12.49
N ASP A 132 19.99 23.11 -13.03
CA ASP A 132 19.63 23.42 -14.42
C ASP A 132 19.15 22.29 -15.36
N LEU A 133 17.83 22.31 -15.59
CA LEU A 133 17.17 21.76 -16.77
C LEU A 133 16.66 22.93 -17.63
N GLY A 134 17.49 23.37 -18.56
CA GLY A 134 17.09 24.27 -19.63
C GLY A 134 17.46 23.66 -20.98
N ALA A 135 16.67 22.69 -21.48
CA ALA A 135 16.54 22.33 -22.91
C ALA A 135 15.69 21.04 -23.09
N ALA A 136 14.36 21.13 -23.04
CA ALA A 136 13.45 20.02 -23.43
C ALA A 136 12.31 20.48 -24.36
N LEU A 137 12.50 21.57 -25.12
CA LEU A 137 11.42 22.24 -25.87
C LEU A 137 11.36 21.91 -27.37
N ALA A 138 11.57 20.66 -27.80
CA ALA A 138 11.44 20.34 -29.22
C ALA A 138 10.86 18.96 -29.60
N GLY A 139 10.41 18.14 -28.65
CA GLY A 139 10.17 16.70 -28.93
C GLY A 139 8.72 16.19 -28.95
N GLY A 140 7.72 16.97 -28.51
CA GLY A 140 6.38 16.42 -28.25
C GLY A 140 6.31 15.41 -27.08
N SER A 141 7.36 15.40 -26.24
CA SER A 141 7.42 14.68 -24.96
C SER A 141 7.24 15.63 -23.79
N GLU A 142 6.82 15.10 -22.64
CA GLU A 142 6.73 15.89 -21.40
C GLU A 142 8.07 16.50 -20.97
N PRO A 143 8.08 17.68 -20.32
CA PRO A 143 9.32 18.38 -19.92
C PRO A 143 10.26 17.55 -19.04
N LEU A 144 9.73 16.67 -18.19
CA LEU A 144 10.49 15.80 -17.31
C LEU A 144 10.57 14.35 -17.82
N ALA A 145 10.14 14.06 -19.06
CA ALA A 145 10.20 12.72 -19.64
C ALA A 145 11.63 12.12 -19.62
N ASP A 146 12.66 12.97 -19.67
CA ASP A 146 14.04 12.50 -19.60
C ASP A 146 14.45 11.92 -18.24
N ARG A 147 13.74 12.31 -17.19
CA ARG A 147 13.91 11.81 -15.81
C ARG A 147 13.14 10.53 -15.53
N GLN A 148 12.25 10.11 -16.44
CA GLN A 148 11.43 8.90 -16.30
C GLN A 148 12.10 7.67 -16.95
N TRP A 149 13.21 7.22 -16.35
CA TRP A 149 13.90 6.01 -16.81
C TRP A 149 13.01 4.76 -16.74
N ASP A 150 12.08 4.75 -15.80
CA ASP A 150 11.08 3.74 -15.53
C ASP A 150 10.09 3.59 -16.70
N MET A 151 9.56 4.72 -17.19
CA MET A 151 8.69 4.74 -18.37
C MET A 151 9.45 4.30 -19.62
N LYS A 152 10.70 4.76 -19.79
CA LYS A 152 11.58 4.31 -20.89
C LYS A 152 11.85 2.81 -20.83
N MET A 153 12.04 2.25 -19.63
CA MET A 153 12.33 0.84 -19.41
C MET A 153 11.20 -0.08 -19.90
N ILE A 154 9.95 0.27 -19.63
CA ILE A 154 8.77 -0.53 -20.02
C ILE A 154 8.19 -0.12 -21.38
N GLY A 155 8.77 0.90 -22.03
CA GLY A 155 8.31 1.41 -23.32
C GLY A 155 7.03 2.25 -23.25
N ALA A 156 6.73 2.84 -22.10
CA ALA A 156 5.65 3.79 -21.89
C ALA A 156 6.07 5.21 -22.31
N THR A 157 6.28 5.42 -23.62
CA THR A 157 6.80 6.69 -24.13
C THR A 157 6.05 7.17 -25.36
N ALA A 158 6.19 8.47 -25.67
CA ALA A 158 5.60 9.14 -26.83
C ALA A 158 5.88 8.42 -28.16
N ALA A 159 7.05 7.78 -28.30
CA ALA A 159 7.44 7.05 -29.51
C ALA A 159 7.03 5.56 -29.50
N ARG A 160 6.42 5.06 -28.42
CA ARG A 160 6.05 3.65 -28.22
C ARG A 160 4.59 3.50 -27.81
N SER A 161 4.29 3.06 -26.59
CA SER A 161 2.91 2.73 -26.21
C SER A 161 1.97 3.92 -26.30
N HIS A 162 2.44 5.14 -25.98
CA HIS A 162 1.59 6.33 -26.04
C HIS A 162 1.16 6.68 -27.48
N ALA A 163 1.95 6.33 -28.50
CA ALA A 163 1.59 6.57 -29.90
C ALA A 163 0.49 5.63 -30.42
N THR A 164 0.38 4.42 -29.86
CA THR A 164 -0.49 3.37 -30.40
C THR A 164 -1.65 3.01 -29.49
N ALA A 165 -1.46 3.07 -28.18
CA ALA A 165 -2.46 2.78 -27.16
C ALA A 165 -2.21 3.61 -25.89
N PRO A 166 -2.47 4.93 -25.92
CA PRO A 166 -2.31 5.81 -24.75
C PRO A 166 -3.31 5.53 -23.61
N GLY A 167 -4.25 4.61 -23.81
CA GLY A 167 -5.38 4.36 -22.92
C GLY A 167 -6.69 4.94 -23.45
N ASP A 168 -7.80 4.53 -22.83
CA ASP A 168 -9.16 4.97 -23.15
C ASP A 168 -9.83 5.55 -21.91
N LYS A 169 -10.48 6.71 -22.04
CA LYS A 169 -11.16 7.42 -20.94
C LYS A 169 -12.29 6.62 -20.29
N ARG A 170 -12.80 5.59 -20.97
CA ARG A 170 -13.79 4.67 -20.42
C ARG A 170 -13.21 3.70 -19.40
N VAL A 171 -11.90 3.48 -19.38
CA VAL A 171 -11.23 2.65 -18.38
C VAL A 171 -11.10 3.42 -17.08
N LEU A 172 -11.72 2.88 -16.04
CA LEU A 172 -11.67 3.39 -14.68
C LEU A 172 -10.57 2.66 -13.90
N VAL A 173 -9.55 3.40 -13.50
CA VAL A 173 -8.46 2.89 -12.66
C VAL A 173 -8.62 3.42 -11.24
N GLY A 174 -8.92 2.51 -10.31
CA GLY A 174 -9.04 2.83 -8.89
C GLY A 174 -7.68 2.84 -8.20
N VAL A 175 -7.41 3.90 -7.44
CA VAL A 175 -6.23 3.99 -6.58
C VAL A 175 -6.72 3.80 -5.15
N ILE A 176 -6.52 2.61 -4.58
CA ILE A 176 -6.85 2.31 -3.19
C ILE A 176 -5.63 2.65 -2.34
N ASP A 177 -5.59 3.87 -1.82
CA ASP A 177 -4.38 4.45 -1.22
C ASP A 177 -4.71 5.54 -0.17
N THR A 178 -3.75 6.38 0.19
CA THR A 178 -3.85 7.50 1.15
C THR A 178 -4.64 8.71 0.62
N GLY A 179 -4.92 8.75 -0.68
CA GLY A 179 -5.65 9.82 -1.32
C GLY A 179 -5.14 10.08 -2.73
N VAL A 180 -5.73 11.04 -3.42
CA VAL A 180 -5.13 11.62 -4.64
C VAL A 180 -5.43 13.10 -4.63
N ASP A 181 -4.41 13.95 -4.79
CA ASP A 181 -4.58 15.37 -5.09
C ASP A 181 -5.16 15.52 -6.49
N GLY A 182 -6.50 15.51 -6.56
CA GLY A 182 -7.25 15.65 -7.79
C GLY A 182 -7.18 17.06 -8.40
N SER A 183 -6.57 18.01 -7.69
CA SER A 183 -6.33 19.37 -8.18
C SER A 183 -4.95 19.56 -8.80
N HIS A 184 -4.03 18.59 -8.60
CA HIS A 184 -2.70 18.64 -9.19
C HIS A 184 -2.81 18.81 -10.71
N PRO A 185 -2.16 19.83 -11.33
CA PRO A 185 -2.33 20.13 -12.75
C PRO A 185 -2.02 18.96 -13.69
N ASP A 186 -1.14 18.07 -13.26
CA ASP A 186 -0.74 16.86 -13.97
C ASP A 186 -1.50 15.58 -13.52
N ILE A 187 -2.66 15.74 -12.88
CA ILE A 187 -3.59 14.66 -12.50
C ILE A 187 -5.02 15.05 -12.86
N ALA A 188 -5.40 16.30 -12.59
CA ALA A 188 -6.75 16.84 -12.77
C ALA A 188 -7.40 16.50 -14.12
N PRO A 189 -6.69 16.51 -15.28
CA PRO A 189 -7.29 16.13 -16.57
C PRO A 189 -7.78 14.68 -16.65
N ASN A 190 -7.27 13.81 -15.80
CA ASN A 190 -7.58 12.38 -15.76
C ASN A 190 -8.37 11.98 -14.51
N PHE A 191 -8.63 12.90 -13.59
CA PHE A 191 -9.25 12.60 -12.30
C PHE A 191 -10.78 12.72 -12.32
N ASP A 192 -11.48 11.66 -11.90
CA ASP A 192 -12.93 11.69 -11.70
C ASP A 192 -13.29 11.92 -10.23
N ARG A 193 -13.59 13.17 -9.90
CA ARG A 193 -14.07 13.58 -8.58
C ARG A 193 -15.44 12.98 -8.22
N GLY A 194 -16.32 12.78 -9.19
CA GLY A 194 -17.69 12.30 -8.98
C GLY A 194 -17.73 10.83 -8.55
N LEU A 195 -16.78 10.03 -9.03
CA LEU A 195 -16.57 8.63 -8.64
C LEU A 195 -15.61 8.46 -7.47
N SER A 196 -14.84 9.47 -7.09
CA SER A 196 -13.88 9.35 -6.01
C SER A 196 -14.54 9.32 -4.63
N ARG A 197 -14.05 8.49 -3.71
CA ARG A 197 -14.60 8.33 -2.35
C ARG A 197 -13.48 8.26 -1.32
N ASN A 198 -13.79 8.73 -0.11
CA ASN A 198 -12.94 8.58 1.07
C ASN A 198 -13.64 7.66 2.08
N PHE A 199 -12.97 6.59 2.52
CA PHE A 199 -13.46 5.62 3.52
C PHE A 199 -12.78 5.75 4.90
N VAL A 200 -11.82 6.66 5.06
CA VAL A 200 -11.15 6.96 6.33
C VAL A 200 -11.60 8.29 6.91
N THR A 201 -11.50 8.45 8.22
CA THR A 201 -11.78 9.68 8.95
C THR A 201 -10.56 9.91 9.81
N ASP A 202 -10.09 11.13 10.00
CA ASP A 202 -8.81 11.37 10.64
C ASP A 202 -8.92 11.14 12.14
N GLN A 203 -7.90 10.50 12.71
CA GLN A 203 -7.77 10.34 14.16
C GLN A 203 -6.42 10.84 14.64
N PRO A 204 -6.38 12.00 15.31
CA PRO A 204 -5.11 12.58 15.71
C PRO A 204 -4.28 11.73 16.66
N LYS A 205 -4.95 10.97 17.53
CA LYS A 205 -4.30 10.21 18.60
C LYS A 205 -4.72 8.75 18.60
N ASP A 206 -3.74 7.86 18.73
CA ASP A 206 -3.98 6.44 18.94
C ASP A 206 -4.57 6.17 20.35
N PRO A 207 -4.99 4.93 20.67
CA PRO A 207 -5.47 4.58 22.01
C PRO A 207 -4.49 4.81 23.16
N LYS A 208 -3.18 4.95 22.89
CA LYS A 208 -2.15 5.27 23.89
C LYS A 208 -1.94 6.78 24.06
N GLY A 209 -2.58 7.61 23.22
CA GLY A 209 -2.41 9.07 23.22
C GLY A 209 -1.23 9.56 22.38
N GLU A 210 -0.62 8.68 21.60
CA GLU A 210 0.46 9.02 20.66
C GLU A 210 -0.11 9.60 19.37
N THR A 211 0.66 10.43 18.66
CA THR A 211 0.23 10.96 17.36
C THR A 211 0.05 9.81 16.36
N LEU A 212 -1.10 9.78 15.69
CA LEU A 212 -1.45 8.78 14.70
C LEU A 212 -1.57 9.44 13.32
N ASP A 213 -2.66 10.15 13.08
CA ASP A 213 -3.10 10.56 11.73
C ASP A 213 -2.96 12.05 11.43
N GLY A 214 -2.30 12.81 12.30
CA GLY A 214 -2.24 14.27 12.17
C GLY A 214 -3.47 15.00 12.73
N PRO A 215 -3.55 16.33 12.63
CA PRO A 215 -4.71 17.09 13.10
C PRO A 215 -6.00 16.73 12.33
N CYS A 216 -7.14 17.32 12.69
CA CYS A 216 -8.33 17.26 11.84
C CYS A 216 -8.38 18.52 10.99
N GLU A 217 -7.97 18.44 9.73
CA GLU A 217 -7.82 19.57 8.82
C GLU A 217 -9.15 19.96 8.18
N HIS A 218 -10.06 19.00 8.07
CA HIS A 218 -11.39 19.18 7.49
C HIS A 218 -12.54 19.01 8.49
N PRO A 219 -13.72 19.63 8.26
CA PRO A 219 -14.88 19.49 9.13
C PRO A 219 -15.28 18.03 9.34
N GLY A 220 -15.33 17.59 10.60
CA GLY A 220 -15.65 16.21 10.95
C GLY A 220 -14.47 15.24 10.83
N CYS A 221 -13.23 15.76 10.70
CA CYS A 221 -12.02 14.96 10.47
C CYS A 221 -12.17 14.09 9.22
N LYS A 222 -12.76 14.65 8.15
CA LYS A 222 -13.09 13.88 6.96
C LYS A 222 -12.61 14.63 5.74
N ASP A 223 -11.52 14.15 5.18
CA ASP A 223 -10.96 14.76 4.00
C ASP A 223 -11.86 14.60 2.76
N PRO A 224 -11.91 15.64 1.91
CA PRO A 224 -12.50 15.54 0.59
C PRO A 224 -11.86 14.41 -0.23
N ALA A 225 -12.62 13.83 -1.15
CA ALA A 225 -12.16 12.69 -1.95
C ALA A 225 -11.08 13.04 -3.00
N ASP A 226 -10.67 14.29 -3.09
CA ASP A 226 -9.65 14.83 -4.00
C ASP A 226 -8.45 15.44 -3.26
N VAL A 227 -8.31 15.14 -1.97
CA VAL A 227 -7.20 15.57 -1.12
C VAL A 227 -6.34 14.37 -0.77
N ASP A 228 -5.03 14.61 -0.71
CA ASP A 228 -4.02 13.66 -0.27
C ASP A 228 -2.98 14.43 0.56
N ASP A 229 -3.00 14.21 1.87
CA ASP A 229 -2.12 14.92 2.81
C ASP A 229 -0.84 14.12 3.12
N ASP A 230 -0.78 12.85 2.70
CA ASP A 230 0.44 12.02 2.74
C ASP A 230 1.27 12.12 1.44
N GLY A 231 0.60 12.02 0.30
CA GLY A 231 1.18 12.14 -1.04
C GLY A 231 1.55 10.83 -1.75
N HIS A 232 1.51 9.68 -1.05
CA HIS A 232 1.80 8.39 -1.64
C HIS A 232 0.80 8.02 -2.74
N GLY A 233 -0.50 8.16 -2.49
CA GLY A 233 -1.54 7.83 -3.46
C GLY A 233 -1.52 8.74 -4.69
N THR A 234 -1.17 10.03 -4.55
CA THR A 234 -0.94 10.95 -5.68
C THR A 234 0.23 10.50 -6.55
N HIS A 235 1.32 10.02 -5.94
CA HIS A 235 2.49 9.51 -6.66
C HIS A 235 2.15 8.23 -7.45
N VAL A 236 1.41 7.32 -6.83
CA VAL A 236 0.85 6.11 -7.45
C VAL A 236 -0.05 6.48 -8.64
N ALA A 237 -1.00 7.40 -8.45
CA ALA A 237 -1.92 7.85 -9.48
C ALA A 237 -1.19 8.49 -10.69
N SER A 238 -0.17 9.30 -10.44
CA SER A 238 0.68 9.92 -11.47
C SER A 238 1.43 8.87 -12.29
N THR A 239 2.01 7.88 -11.63
CA THR A 239 2.71 6.78 -12.30
C THR A 239 1.77 6.01 -13.25
N ILE A 240 0.51 5.81 -12.85
CA ILE A 240 -0.50 5.17 -13.70
C ILE A 240 -0.86 6.07 -14.89
N ALA A 241 -1.26 7.32 -14.63
CA ALA A 241 -1.95 8.12 -15.63
C ALA A 241 -1.80 9.65 -15.45
N SER A 242 -0.60 10.18 -15.15
CA SER A 242 -0.31 11.57 -15.54
C SER A 242 -0.59 11.74 -17.05
N PRO A 243 -1.33 12.77 -17.48
CA PRO A 243 -1.66 12.98 -18.88
C PRO A 243 -0.44 13.38 -19.71
N VAL A 244 -0.59 13.40 -21.03
CA VAL A 244 0.37 14.10 -21.91
C VAL A 244 -0.19 15.49 -22.21
N ASN A 245 0.21 16.49 -21.44
CA ASN A 245 -0.26 17.87 -21.48
C ASN A 245 0.87 18.92 -21.69
N GLY A 246 2.13 18.48 -21.73
CA GLY A 246 3.36 19.26 -21.80
C GLY A 246 3.76 19.96 -20.49
N LEU A 247 3.39 19.42 -19.33
CA LEU A 247 3.79 19.80 -17.98
C LEU A 247 4.29 18.54 -17.27
N GLY A 248 5.44 18.60 -16.61
CA GLY A 248 5.84 17.52 -15.73
C GLY A 248 6.16 16.20 -16.42
N VAL A 249 5.42 15.15 -16.07
CA VAL A 249 5.67 13.74 -16.39
C VAL A 249 4.48 13.13 -17.14
N ALA A 250 4.67 11.94 -17.71
CA ALA A 250 3.55 11.14 -18.25
C ALA A 250 3.42 9.82 -17.50
N GLY A 251 2.18 9.37 -17.29
CA GLY A 251 1.90 8.04 -16.75
C GLY A 251 2.04 6.95 -17.79
N VAL A 252 1.90 5.70 -17.37
CA VAL A 252 1.91 4.54 -18.28
C VAL A 252 0.74 4.59 -19.28
N ALA A 253 -0.45 4.92 -18.80
CA ALA A 253 -1.69 4.99 -19.57
C ALA A 253 -2.31 6.40 -19.50
N PRO A 254 -1.73 7.41 -20.17
CA PRO A 254 -2.05 8.82 -19.96
C PRO A 254 -3.47 9.26 -20.36
N ASN A 255 -4.28 8.39 -20.97
CA ASN A 255 -5.66 8.72 -21.37
C ASN A 255 -6.76 7.99 -20.58
N VAL A 256 -6.44 7.23 -19.53
CA VAL A 256 -7.46 6.59 -18.69
C VAL A 256 -8.05 7.57 -17.67
N THR A 257 -9.05 7.10 -16.91
CA THR A 257 -9.69 7.87 -15.85
C THR A 257 -9.27 7.32 -14.49
N LEU A 258 -8.70 8.18 -13.65
CA LEU A 258 -8.29 7.88 -12.29
C LEU A 258 -9.46 8.13 -11.32
N VAL A 259 -9.66 7.19 -10.40
CA VAL A 259 -10.65 7.29 -9.32
C VAL A 259 -9.93 7.08 -7.99
N ASN A 260 -9.98 8.08 -7.11
CA ASN A 260 -9.48 7.92 -5.74
C ASN A 260 -10.45 7.09 -4.91
N ILE A 261 -9.95 6.01 -4.30
CA ILE A 261 -10.69 5.13 -3.41
C ILE A 261 -9.91 5.10 -2.09
N ARG A 262 -9.89 6.22 -1.38
CA ARG A 262 -9.04 6.39 -0.20
C ARG A 262 -9.43 5.42 0.91
N ALA A 263 -8.50 4.56 1.28
CA ALA A 263 -8.60 3.58 2.36
C ALA A 263 -7.45 3.69 3.37
N GLY A 264 -6.40 4.44 3.02
CA GLY A 264 -5.28 4.77 3.87
C GLY A 264 -5.50 6.09 4.60
N GLN A 265 -4.98 6.13 5.82
CA GLN A 265 -4.82 7.33 6.65
C GLN A 265 -3.67 8.21 6.15
N ASP A 266 -3.61 9.45 6.61
CA ASP A 266 -2.46 10.34 6.39
C ASP A 266 -1.21 9.82 7.13
N SER A 267 -1.41 8.98 8.13
CA SER A 267 -0.34 8.20 8.76
C SER A 267 0.25 7.10 7.86
N GLY A 268 -0.39 6.78 6.74
CA GLY A 268 -0.07 5.64 5.87
C GLY A 268 -0.62 4.29 6.32
N LEU A 269 -1.48 4.24 7.35
CA LEU A 269 -2.06 3.00 7.86
C LEU A 269 -3.40 2.64 7.17
N PHE A 270 -3.57 1.37 6.83
CA PHE A 270 -4.70 0.75 6.17
C PHE A 270 -5.36 -0.31 7.05
N PHE A 271 -6.44 0.08 7.74
CA PHE A 271 -7.21 -0.88 8.55
C PHE A 271 -8.22 -1.68 7.73
N LEU A 272 -8.61 -2.83 8.28
CA LEU A 272 -9.51 -3.77 7.61
C LEU A 272 -10.80 -3.12 7.09
N LYS A 273 -11.57 -2.41 7.94
CA LYS A 273 -12.91 -1.94 7.54
C LYS A 273 -12.89 -0.95 6.36
N PRO A 274 -12.06 0.12 6.36
CA PRO A 274 -11.90 0.98 5.18
C PRO A 274 -11.51 0.20 3.91
N SER A 275 -10.61 -0.78 4.02
CA SER A 275 -10.18 -1.61 2.89
C SER A 275 -11.30 -2.50 2.34
N LEU A 276 -12.16 -3.07 3.20
CA LEU A 276 -13.34 -3.81 2.77
C LEU A 276 -14.34 -2.90 2.05
N ASP A 277 -14.57 -1.70 2.58
CA ASP A 277 -15.50 -0.73 1.97
C ASP A 277 -14.98 -0.23 0.62
N ALA A 278 -13.68 0.02 0.51
CA ALA A 278 -13.01 0.44 -0.71
C ALA A 278 -13.12 -0.62 -1.83
N LEU A 279 -12.82 -1.89 -1.53
CA LEU A 279 -12.94 -2.99 -2.50
C LEU A 279 -14.38 -3.23 -2.91
N THR A 280 -15.32 -3.16 -1.96
CA THR A 280 -16.75 -3.29 -2.24
C THR A 280 -17.25 -2.15 -3.11
N TYR A 281 -16.80 -0.92 -2.84
CA TYR A 281 -17.11 0.24 -3.67
C TYR A 281 -16.51 0.11 -5.07
N ALA A 282 -15.25 -0.32 -5.20
CA ALA A 282 -14.62 -0.53 -6.49
C ALA A 282 -15.44 -1.51 -7.37
N ALA A 283 -15.92 -2.58 -6.74
CA ALA A 283 -16.80 -3.56 -7.37
C ALA A 283 -18.14 -2.94 -7.83
N ASP A 284 -18.81 -2.21 -6.94
CA ASP A 284 -20.14 -1.65 -7.18
C ASP A 284 -20.12 -0.44 -8.14
N ALA A 285 -19.05 0.35 -8.11
CA ALA A 285 -18.83 1.50 -8.99
C ALA A 285 -18.33 1.08 -10.39
N GLY A 286 -18.03 -0.20 -10.59
CA GLY A 286 -17.63 -0.75 -11.89
C GLY A 286 -16.21 -0.37 -12.29
N ILE A 287 -15.29 -0.22 -11.33
CA ILE A 287 -13.86 -0.01 -11.58
C ILE A 287 -13.28 -1.17 -12.38
N ASP A 288 -12.38 -0.91 -13.33
CA ASP A 288 -11.81 -1.94 -14.20
C ASP A 288 -10.59 -2.61 -13.59
N VAL A 289 -9.73 -1.81 -12.96
CA VAL A 289 -8.51 -2.26 -12.31
C VAL A 289 -8.24 -1.39 -11.10
N VAL A 290 -7.82 -2.01 -10.00
CA VAL A 290 -7.37 -1.31 -8.80
C VAL A 290 -5.89 -1.55 -8.54
N ASN A 291 -5.19 -0.50 -8.15
CA ASN A 291 -3.87 -0.58 -7.57
C ASN A 291 -3.99 -0.59 -6.04
N MET A 292 -3.32 -1.55 -5.39
CA MET A 292 -3.24 -1.69 -3.93
C MET A 292 -1.77 -1.68 -3.51
N SER A 293 -1.33 -0.62 -2.85
CA SER A 293 0.08 -0.44 -2.47
C SER A 293 0.27 -0.41 -0.95
N TYR A 294 -0.40 -1.34 -0.26
CA TYR A 294 -0.48 -1.44 1.21
C TYR A 294 -0.57 -2.90 1.68
N TYR A 295 -0.42 -3.12 2.98
CA TYR A 295 -0.87 -4.33 3.68
C TYR A 295 -1.95 -3.95 4.71
N ILE A 296 -2.63 -4.92 5.33
CA ILE A 296 -3.67 -4.64 6.33
C ILE A 296 -3.11 -4.56 7.75
N ASP A 297 -3.17 -3.37 8.33
CA ASP A 297 -2.76 -3.09 9.70
C ASP A 297 -3.68 -3.75 10.74
N PRO A 298 -3.11 -4.15 11.91
CA PRO A 298 -1.74 -3.86 12.34
C PRO A 298 -0.70 -4.92 11.95
N TRP A 299 -1.01 -5.82 11.02
CA TRP A 299 -0.21 -7.02 10.78
C TRP A 299 0.37 -7.03 9.37
N LEU A 300 1.69 -6.84 9.26
CA LEU A 300 2.40 -7.11 8.01
C LEU A 300 2.16 -8.55 7.54
N PHE A 301 2.27 -9.51 8.47
CA PHE A 301 1.97 -10.92 8.25
C PHE A 301 0.81 -11.40 9.11
N ASN A 302 -0.32 -11.72 8.47
CA ASN A 302 -1.52 -12.23 9.13
C ASN A 302 -1.48 -13.76 9.19
N CYS A 303 -1.40 -14.32 10.39
CA CYS A 303 -1.29 -15.75 10.63
C CYS A 303 -2.64 -16.40 10.95
N THR A 304 -2.89 -17.60 10.39
CA THR A 304 -4.11 -18.36 10.72
C THR A 304 -4.13 -18.86 12.16
N ASP A 305 -2.97 -19.29 12.69
CA ASP A 305 -2.81 -19.82 14.05
C ASP A 305 -1.35 -19.74 14.53
N ASN A 306 -0.83 -18.54 14.81
CA ASN A 306 0.52 -18.39 15.35
C ASN A 306 0.55 -18.61 16.87
N PRO A 307 1.36 -19.55 17.40
CA PRO A 307 1.43 -19.83 18.83
C PRO A 307 1.91 -18.64 19.68
N ALA A 308 2.67 -17.70 19.11
CA ALA A 308 3.13 -16.49 19.79
C ALA A 308 2.02 -15.46 20.01
N ASP A 309 0.91 -15.59 19.30
CA ASP A 309 -0.22 -14.65 19.37
C ASP A 309 -1.27 -15.14 20.36
N SER A 310 -1.89 -14.19 21.05
CA SER A 310 -3.04 -14.45 21.92
C SER A 310 -4.25 -14.90 21.12
N GLU A 311 -5.20 -15.57 21.78
CA GLU A 311 -6.44 -16.04 21.14
C GLU A 311 -7.20 -14.92 20.41
N ALA A 312 -7.23 -13.70 20.98
CA ALA A 312 -7.89 -12.56 20.37
C ALA A 312 -7.17 -12.07 19.10
N GLU A 313 -5.83 -12.06 19.11
CA GLU A 313 -5.02 -11.68 17.95
C GLU A 313 -5.12 -12.71 16.83
N ARG A 314 -5.21 -14.01 17.16
CA ARG A 314 -5.45 -15.07 16.17
C ARG A 314 -6.84 -14.94 15.54
N MET A 315 -7.87 -14.63 16.33
CA MET A 315 -9.21 -14.35 15.81
C MET A 315 -9.22 -13.10 14.91
N GLU A 316 -8.44 -12.08 15.24
CA GLU A 316 -8.29 -10.88 14.44
C GLU A 316 -7.64 -11.16 13.09
N GLN A 317 -6.49 -11.83 13.09
CA GLN A 317 -5.77 -12.18 11.86
C GLN A 317 -6.62 -13.10 10.96
N ARG A 318 -7.33 -14.09 11.51
CA ARG A 318 -8.32 -14.89 10.75
C ARG A 318 -9.44 -14.03 10.16
N GLY A 319 -9.92 -13.04 10.92
CA GLY A 319 -10.91 -12.07 10.45
C GLY A 319 -10.40 -11.23 9.28
N ILE A 320 -9.15 -10.77 9.35
CA ILE A 320 -8.49 -10.00 8.29
C ILE A 320 -8.34 -10.85 7.03
N ILE A 321 -7.73 -12.04 7.14
CA ILE A 321 -7.56 -12.97 6.01
C ILE A 321 -8.91 -13.27 5.34
N THR A 322 -9.91 -13.63 6.15
CA THR A 322 -11.24 -14.00 5.64
C THR A 322 -11.95 -12.81 5.00
N GLY A 323 -11.95 -11.66 5.67
CA GLY A 323 -12.64 -10.46 5.19
C GLY A 323 -12.03 -9.96 3.90
N MET A 324 -10.70 -9.85 3.84
CA MET A 324 -10.01 -9.40 2.65
C MET A 324 -10.21 -10.35 1.48
N GLN A 325 -10.04 -11.66 1.67
CA GLN A 325 -10.28 -12.62 0.59
C GLN A 325 -11.70 -12.50 0.03
N ARG A 326 -12.72 -12.37 0.88
CA ARG A 326 -14.12 -12.21 0.43
C ARG A 326 -14.34 -10.89 -0.32
N ALA A 327 -13.74 -9.79 0.12
CA ALA A 327 -13.85 -8.50 -0.57
C ALA A 327 -13.13 -8.50 -1.93
N LEU A 328 -11.95 -9.12 -1.99
CA LEU A 328 -11.21 -9.33 -3.24
C LEU A 328 -12.01 -10.24 -4.20
N ASP A 329 -12.59 -11.33 -3.71
CA ASP A 329 -13.43 -12.22 -4.51
C ASP A 329 -14.69 -11.51 -5.02
N TYR A 330 -15.32 -10.66 -4.19
CA TYR A 330 -16.47 -9.85 -4.60
C TYR A 330 -16.09 -8.85 -5.71
N ALA A 331 -14.98 -8.12 -5.54
CA ALA A 331 -14.47 -7.19 -6.54
C ALA A 331 -14.11 -7.89 -7.85
N ARG A 332 -13.37 -8.99 -7.78
CA ARG A 332 -13.01 -9.80 -8.94
C ARG A 332 -14.24 -10.41 -9.63
N GLY A 333 -15.23 -10.87 -8.86
CA GLY A 333 -16.51 -11.36 -9.38
C GLY A 333 -17.33 -10.30 -10.10
N LYS A 334 -17.06 -9.02 -9.85
CA LYS A 334 -17.63 -7.85 -10.55
C LYS A 334 -16.75 -7.33 -11.69
N GLY A 335 -15.68 -8.04 -12.03
CA GLY A 335 -14.81 -7.72 -13.15
C GLY A 335 -13.69 -6.74 -12.80
N VAL A 336 -13.37 -6.53 -11.53
CA VAL A 336 -12.22 -5.70 -11.12
C VAL A 336 -10.94 -6.52 -11.18
N THR A 337 -9.94 -6.04 -11.92
CA THR A 337 -8.57 -6.59 -11.87
C THR A 337 -7.85 -6.07 -10.63
N LEU A 338 -7.19 -6.96 -9.89
CA LEU A 338 -6.58 -6.67 -8.59
C LEU A 338 -5.05 -6.74 -8.72
N ILE A 339 -4.35 -5.62 -8.54
CA ILE A 339 -2.88 -5.55 -8.61
C ILE A 339 -2.34 -5.00 -7.30
N SER A 340 -1.37 -5.70 -6.72
CA SER A 340 -0.76 -5.34 -5.44
C SER A 340 0.75 -5.17 -5.54
N ALA A 341 1.28 -4.23 -4.76
CA ALA A 341 2.68 -4.25 -4.37
C ALA A 341 2.95 -5.53 -3.55
N ILE A 342 4.09 -6.20 -3.79
CA ILE A 342 4.40 -7.47 -3.09
C ILE A 342 4.93 -7.26 -1.67
N GLY A 343 5.48 -6.08 -1.37
CA GLY A 343 6.04 -5.72 -0.07
C GLY A 343 7.52 -5.31 -0.12
N ASN A 344 7.99 -4.67 0.94
CA ASN A 344 9.30 -4.01 1.01
C ASN A 344 10.19 -4.53 2.16
N GLY A 345 9.92 -5.74 2.65
CA GLY A 345 10.62 -6.36 3.77
C GLY A 345 11.90 -7.11 3.40
N ALA A 346 12.32 -7.11 2.13
CA ALA A 346 13.42 -7.94 1.62
C ALA A 346 13.27 -9.45 1.96
N THR A 347 12.01 -9.90 2.09
CA THR A 347 11.63 -11.21 2.62
C THR A 347 11.31 -12.19 1.50
N ASP A 348 11.78 -13.44 1.66
CA ASP A 348 11.29 -14.58 0.88
C ASP A 348 9.92 -14.97 1.42
N LEU A 349 8.84 -14.53 0.76
CA LEU A 349 7.47 -14.86 1.15
C LEU A 349 7.16 -16.36 0.98
N GLY A 350 7.99 -17.08 0.22
CA GLY A 350 7.96 -18.54 0.15
C GLY A 350 8.52 -19.20 1.40
N ARG A 351 9.31 -18.50 2.22
CA ARG A 351 9.89 -18.99 3.48
C ARG A 351 10.07 -17.83 4.48
N PRO A 352 9.00 -17.16 4.93
CA PRO A 352 9.13 -16.09 5.90
C PRO A 352 9.50 -16.70 7.27
N GLU A 353 10.36 -16.02 8.02
CA GLU A 353 10.88 -16.58 9.29
C GLU A 353 10.51 -15.73 10.51
N VAL A 354 10.58 -14.40 10.36
CA VAL A 354 10.44 -13.47 11.46
C VAL A 354 9.67 -12.24 10.99
N ASP A 355 8.76 -11.79 11.84
CA ASP A 355 8.14 -10.47 11.76
C ASP A 355 8.52 -9.69 13.03
N THR A 356 9.14 -8.53 12.87
CA THR A 356 9.51 -7.62 13.97
C THR A 356 8.70 -6.34 13.99
N THR A 357 7.84 -6.14 13.01
CA THR A 357 7.10 -4.89 12.78
C THR A 357 5.67 -4.99 13.27
N SER A 358 5.11 -6.20 13.41
CA SER A 358 3.73 -6.35 13.87
C SER A 358 3.59 -6.68 15.37
N PRO A 359 2.52 -6.22 16.03
CA PRO A 359 1.55 -5.24 15.52
C PRO A 359 2.13 -3.82 15.55
N ASP A 360 1.97 -3.06 14.47
CA ASP A 360 2.41 -1.65 14.35
C ASP A 360 1.39 -0.64 14.90
N HIS A 361 0.19 -1.11 15.28
CA HIS A 361 -0.82 -0.30 15.93
C HIS A 361 -1.45 -1.00 17.16
N PRO A 362 -1.63 -0.29 18.29
CA PRO A 362 -1.19 1.10 18.56
C PRO A 362 0.34 1.22 18.60
N SER A 363 0.87 2.43 18.42
CA SER A 363 2.32 2.65 18.28
C SER A 363 3.10 2.04 19.44
N GLY A 364 4.24 1.39 19.18
CA GLY A 364 5.05 0.75 20.23
C GLY A 364 4.48 -0.59 20.71
N SER A 365 3.70 -1.29 19.88
CA SER A 365 3.18 -2.63 20.19
C SER A 365 3.93 -3.75 19.46
N GLU A 366 4.91 -3.38 18.64
CA GLU A 366 5.68 -4.24 17.77
C GLU A 366 6.49 -5.24 18.62
N ARG A 367 6.53 -6.49 18.17
CA ARG A 367 7.31 -7.53 18.84
C ARG A 367 7.85 -8.52 17.83
N THR A 368 8.96 -9.18 18.17
CA THR A 368 9.48 -10.29 17.38
C THR A 368 8.51 -11.48 17.45
N ARG A 369 7.97 -11.87 16.31
CA ARG A 369 7.17 -13.07 16.11
C ARG A 369 7.91 -14.01 15.18
N ARG A 370 7.95 -15.30 15.52
CA ARG A 370 8.34 -16.32 14.55
C ARG A 370 7.13 -16.58 13.65
N ILE A 371 7.34 -16.54 12.34
CA ILE A 371 6.29 -16.76 11.34
C ILE A 371 6.73 -17.85 10.37
N ASP A 372 5.78 -18.33 9.59
CA ASP A 372 5.95 -19.28 8.49
C ASP A 372 4.87 -19.01 7.42
N ASN A 373 4.75 -19.87 6.41
CA ASN A 373 3.80 -19.69 5.32
C ASN A 373 2.31 -19.80 5.72
N SER A 374 1.99 -20.08 6.98
CA SER A 374 0.63 -19.88 7.51
C SER A 374 0.30 -18.41 7.77
N CYS A 375 1.32 -17.54 7.70
CA CYS A 375 1.24 -16.09 7.84
C CYS A 375 1.39 -15.42 6.48
N LEU A 376 0.38 -14.64 6.09
CA LEU A 376 0.27 -14.06 4.76
C LEU A 376 0.39 -12.53 4.83
N ASN A 377 1.13 -11.95 3.89
CA ASN A 377 0.98 -10.55 3.54
C ASN A 377 -0.35 -10.36 2.77
N VAL A 378 -1.27 -9.56 3.31
CA VAL A 378 -2.60 -9.35 2.75
C VAL A 378 -2.72 -7.89 2.31
N PRO A 379 -3.02 -7.59 1.03
CA PRO A 379 -3.58 -8.50 0.02
C PRO A 379 -2.57 -9.20 -0.90
N ALA A 380 -1.27 -8.92 -0.82
CA ALA A 380 -0.28 -9.41 -1.81
C ALA A 380 -0.30 -10.94 -2.03
N GLU A 381 -0.44 -11.74 -0.98
CA GLU A 381 -0.48 -13.21 -1.06
C GLU A 381 -1.92 -13.77 -1.14
N SER A 382 -2.93 -12.90 -1.30
CA SER A 382 -4.33 -13.33 -1.41
C SER A 382 -4.65 -13.88 -2.80
N LYS A 383 -5.60 -14.82 -2.87
CA LYS A 383 -5.94 -15.47 -4.13
C LYS A 383 -6.60 -14.47 -5.09
N GLY A 384 -6.17 -14.50 -6.35
CA GLY A 384 -6.72 -13.66 -7.41
C GLY A 384 -6.11 -12.27 -7.49
N VAL A 385 -5.13 -11.95 -6.63
CA VAL A 385 -4.32 -10.73 -6.69
C VAL A 385 -3.09 -10.98 -7.56
N ILE A 386 -2.71 -9.99 -8.37
CA ILE A 386 -1.48 -9.99 -9.16
C ILE A 386 -0.42 -9.22 -8.36
N SER A 387 0.63 -9.91 -7.91
CA SER A 387 1.67 -9.32 -7.05
C SER A 387 2.92 -8.90 -7.81
N VAL A 388 3.36 -7.66 -7.55
CA VAL A 388 4.39 -6.99 -8.34
C VAL A 388 5.62 -6.69 -7.49
N SER A 389 6.76 -7.29 -7.86
CA SER A 389 8.07 -6.98 -7.29
C SER A 389 8.70 -5.76 -7.98
N ALA A 390 9.75 -5.20 -7.36
CA ALA A 390 10.42 -4.00 -7.86
C ALA A 390 11.80 -4.31 -8.47
N VAL A 391 12.14 -3.58 -9.54
CA VAL A 391 13.51 -3.44 -10.07
C VAL A 391 14.01 -2.01 -10.04
N GLY A 392 15.33 -1.85 -9.97
CA GLY A 392 16.04 -0.59 -10.22
C GLY A 392 16.34 -0.35 -11.71
N PRO A 393 17.04 0.75 -12.06
CA PRO A 393 17.37 1.12 -13.44
C PRO A 393 18.20 0.07 -14.22
N ASP A 394 18.96 -0.75 -13.52
CA ASP A 394 19.77 -1.85 -14.06
C ASP A 394 18.97 -3.16 -14.25
N LYS A 395 17.66 -3.14 -13.98
CA LYS A 395 16.74 -4.29 -14.01
C LYS A 395 17.06 -5.38 -12.99
N VAL A 396 17.94 -5.09 -12.04
CA VAL A 396 18.16 -5.93 -10.88
C VAL A 396 16.98 -5.76 -9.92
N LYS A 397 16.55 -6.85 -9.28
CA LYS A 397 15.54 -6.78 -8.22
C LYS A 397 15.99 -5.77 -7.16
N ALA A 398 15.14 -4.83 -6.81
CA ALA A 398 15.44 -3.84 -5.79
C ALA A 398 15.73 -4.53 -4.44
N ALA A 399 16.68 -4.00 -3.68
CA ALA A 399 17.17 -4.64 -2.45
C ALA A 399 16.07 -4.89 -1.41
N TYR A 400 15.11 -3.97 -1.32
CA TYR A 400 13.99 -4.01 -0.38
C TYR A 400 12.83 -4.90 -0.84
N SER A 401 12.73 -5.22 -2.15
CA SER A 401 11.55 -5.92 -2.67
C SER A 401 11.42 -7.30 -2.05
N ASP A 402 10.25 -7.60 -1.52
CA ASP A 402 9.85 -8.98 -1.21
C ASP A 402 9.81 -9.82 -2.49
N TYR A 403 9.93 -11.12 -2.32
CA TYR A 403 10.09 -12.08 -3.42
C TYR A 403 9.60 -13.47 -3.01
N GLY A 404 9.38 -14.34 -3.99
CA GLY A 404 8.96 -15.72 -3.75
C GLY A 404 8.47 -16.35 -5.05
N ILE A 405 8.82 -17.61 -5.32
CA ILE A 405 8.48 -18.26 -6.60
C ILE A 405 6.96 -18.43 -6.78
N GLU A 406 6.22 -18.57 -5.68
CA GLU A 406 4.77 -18.70 -5.70
C GLU A 406 4.05 -17.35 -5.64
N GLN A 407 4.67 -16.36 -4.98
CA GLN A 407 4.10 -15.04 -4.67
C GLN A 407 4.36 -13.98 -5.74
N THR A 408 5.51 -14.01 -6.42
CA THR A 408 5.85 -13.01 -7.44
C THR A 408 5.20 -13.36 -8.77
N ASP A 409 4.26 -12.54 -9.24
CA ASP A 409 3.64 -12.69 -10.56
C ASP A 409 4.41 -11.96 -11.65
N LEU A 410 4.77 -10.71 -11.38
CA LEU A 410 5.42 -9.78 -12.32
C LEU A 410 6.44 -8.93 -11.58
N THR A 411 7.29 -8.26 -12.34
CA THR A 411 8.14 -7.19 -11.82
C THR A 411 7.96 -5.91 -12.62
N ALA A 412 8.22 -4.78 -11.98
CA ALA A 412 8.12 -3.46 -12.60
C ALA A 412 9.14 -2.47 -11.98
N PRO A 413 9.40 -1.33 -12.63
CA PRO A 413 10.27 -0.31 -12.08
C PRO A 413 9.75 0.22 -10.73
N GLY A 414 10.42 -0.13 -9.63
CA GLY A 414 10.10 0.43 -8.30
C GLY A 414 11.20 1.35 -7.78
N GLY A 415 12.33 1.40 -8.48
CA GLY A 415 13.49 2.20 -8.11
C GLY A 415 14.41 1.52 -7.11
N ASP A 416 15.68 1.89 -7.16
CA ASP A 416 16.68 1.47 -6.17
C ASP A 416 17.77 2.55 -6.11
N ALA A 417 17.69 3.43 -5.11
CA ALA A 417 18.65 4.51 -4.92
C ALA A 417 20.07 4.00 -4.64
N GLY A 418 20.22 2.77 -4.11
CA GLY A 418 21.50 2.22 -3.68
C GLY A 418 22.29 3.19 -2.80
N GLY A 419 23.45 3.65 -3.27
CA GLY A 419 24.32 4.64 -2.62
C GLY A 419 23.78 6.07 -2.55
N GLY A 420 22.45 6.25 -2.47
CA GLY A 420 21.78 7.53 -2.24
C GLY A 420 21.31 8.26 -3.49
N ASP A 421 21.54 7.77 -4.71
CA ASP A 421 21.14 8.50 -5.91
C ASP A 421 19.62 8.46 -6.12
N VAL A 422 18.93 9.51 -5.67
CA VAL A 422 17.47 9.64 -5.75
C VAL A 422 16.93 9.57 -7.18
N THR A 423 17.75 9.86 -8.20
CA THR A 423 17.31 9.83 -9.60
C THR A 423 17.11 8.40 -10.13
N LYS A 424 17.60 7.38 -9.39
CA LYS A 424 17.34 5.96 -9.63
C LYS A 424 16.01 5.48 -9.03
N THR A 425 15.28 6.38 -8.39
CA THR A 425 13.93 6.13 -7.91
C THR A 425 12.91 6.68 -8.92
N ILE A 426 11.62 6.61 -8.59
CA ILE A 426 10.52 6.93 -9.51
C ILE A 426 10.06 8.37 -9.27
N LEU A 427 10.11 9.19 -10.32
CA LEU A 427 9.61 10.56 -10.30
C LEU A 427 8.13 10.58 -10.71
N ALA A 428 7.26 11.08 -9.83
CA ALA A 428 5.84 11.26 -10.14
C ALA A 428 5.28 12.47 -9.38
N ALA A 429 4.04 12.88 -9.69
CA ALA A 429 3.40 14.04 -9.06
C ALA A 429 3.31 13.90 -7.54
N ALA A 430 3.38 15.03 -6.83
CA ALA A 430 3.27 15.09 -5.38
C ALA A 430 2.44 16.31 -4.94
N PRO A 431 1.59 16.18 -3.91
CA PRO A 431 0.78 17.30 -3.43
C PRO A 431 1.67 18.38 -2.84
N GLU A 432 1.49 19.62 -3.28
CA GLU A 432 2.26 20.76 -2.77
C GLU A 432 2.11 20.90 -1.25
N ARG A 433 0.89 20.72 -0.74
CA ARG A 433 0.57 20.80 0.69
C ARG A 433 1.39 19.79 1.52
N ALA A 434 1.34 18.51 1.16
CA ALA A 434 2.11 17.46 1.83
C ALA A 434 3.63 17.73 1.78
N LEU A 435 4.14 18.29 0.68
CA LEU A 435 5.54 18.70 0.57
C LEU A 435 5.90 19.88 1.49
N ARG A 436 4.99 20.85 1.67
CA ARG A 436 5.18 21.99 2.60
C ARG A 436 5.18 21.53 4.05
N GLU A 437 4.24 20.68 4.41
CA GLU A 437 4.09 20.17 5.78
C GLU A 437 5.30 19.33 6.20
N ARG A 438 5.84 18.52 5.28
CA ARG A 438 7.12 17.80 5.50
C ARG A 438 8.36 18.70 5.41
N GLY A 439 8.19 19.98 5.09
CA GLY A 439 9.28 20.97 5.01
C GLY A 439 10.21 20.75 3.81
N LEU A 440 9.79 20.00 2.80
CA LEU A 440 10.57 19.69 1.59
C LEU A 440 10.54 20.83 0.57
N ILE A 441 9.64 21.79 0.71
CA ILE A 441 9.62 23.03 -0.09
C ILE A 441 9.56 24.27 0.81
N GLY A 442 10.12 25.39 0.33
CA GLY A 442 10.14 26.68 1.00
C GLY A 442 8.85 27.48 0.82
N PRO A 443 8.61 28.52 1.63
CA PRO A 443 7.46 29.42 1.47
C PRO A 443 7.38 30.08 0.08
N ASP A 444 8.53 30.30 -0.56
CA ASP A 444 8.70 30.79 -1.93
C ASP A 444 8.45 29.72 -3.01
N GLY A 445 8.13 28.49 -2.59
CA GLY A 445 7.94 27.34 -3.47
C GLY A 445 9.23 26.72 -3.98
N ALA A 446 10.40 27.14 -3.50
CA ALA A 446 11.67 26.54 -3.87
C ALA A 446 11.82 25.15 -3.23
N SER A 447 12.36 24.19 -3.97
CA SER A 447 12.68 22.87 -3.43
C SER A 447 13.81 22.98 -2.40
N LYS A 448 13.66 22.26 -1.28
CA LYS A 448 14.69 22.10 -0.24
C LYS A 448 15.32 20.71 -0.24
N SER A 449 14.88 19.83 -1.14
CA SER A 449 15.30 18.43 -1.21
C SER A 449 15.65 18.04 -2.65
N PRO A 450 16.73 17.28 -2.89
CA PRO A 450 17.01 16.72 -4.22
C PRO A 450 15.90 15.80 -4.72
N SER A 451 15.08 15.25 -3.80
CA SER A 451 13.96 14.38 -4.15
C SER A 451 12.76 15.14 -4.71
N VAL A 452 12.72 16.48 -4.65
CA VAL A 452 11.58 17.27 -5.11
C VAL A 452 11.96 18.11 -6.31
N VAL A 453 11.16 17.98 -7.37
CA VAL A 453 11.28 18.69 -8.63
C VAL A 453 10.08 19.59 -8.80
N ARG A 454 10.31 20.85 -9.19
CA ARG A 454 9.27 21.79 -9.55
C ARG A 454 9.33 22.02 -11.05
N ASP A 455 8.19 21.94 -11.72
CA ASP A 455 8.05 22.32 -13.13
C ASP A 455 6.96 23.38 -13.27
N CYS A 456 7.18 24.36 -14.15
CA CYS A 456 6.27 25.48 -14.33
C CYS A 456 6.05 25.76 -15.81
N ARG A 457 4.79 25.83 -16.23
CA ARG A 457 4.40 26.18 -17.60
C ARG A 457 3.27 27.19 -17.60
N GLY A 458 3.46 28.29 -18.32
CA GLY A 458 2.43 29.31 -18.51
C GLY A 458 1.94 29.96 -17.21
N GLY A 459 2.78 29.97 -16.15
CA GLY A 459 2.42 30.49 -14.83
C GLY A 459 1.81 29.45 -13.87
N THR A 460 1.44 28.26 -14.35
CA THR A 460 1.06 27.13 -13.51
C THR A 460 2.30 26.34 -13.12
N CYS A 461 2.48 26.08 -11.84
CA CYS A 461 3.55 25.23 -11.33
C CYS A 461 2.99 23.98 -10.68
N ALA A 462 3.74 22.88 -10.79
CA ALA A 462 3.44 21.60 -10.17
C ALA A 462 4.71 21.03 -9.53
N TYR A 463 4.52 20.10 -8.60
CA TYR A 463 5.58 19.47 -7.84
C TYR A 463 5.59 17.97 -8.07
N TYR A 464 6.79 17.42 -8.13
CA TYR A 464 7.04 16.01 -8.37
C TYR A 464 8.04 15.52 -7.33
N GLN A 465 7.91 14.28 -6.92
CA GLN A 465 8.77 13.66 -5.93
C GLN A 465 9.35 12.34 -6.43
N TYR A 466 10.62 12.14 -6.12
CA TYR A 466 11.33 10.87 -6.25
C TYR A 466 11.02 9.98 -5.05
N LEU A 467 10.38 8.83 -5.30
CA LEU A 467 10.06 7.79 -4.31
C LEU A 467 10.46 6.41 -4.84
N GLN A 468 10.73 5.46 -3.94
CA GLN A 468 10.99 4.06 -4.29
C GLN A 468 10.15 3.11 -3.44
N GLY A 469 9.87 1.94 -3.99
CA GLY A 469 9.11 0.90 -3.33
C GLY A 469 8.44 -0.01 -4.35
N THR A 470 7.99 -1.19 -3.89
CA THR A 470 7.06 -2.00 -4.67
C THR A 470 5.73 -1.27 -4.88
N SER A 471 5.41 -0.30 -4.01
CA SER A 471 4.33 0.68 -4.21
C SER A 471 4.50 1.57 -5.44
N MET A 472 5.73 1.79 -5.91
CA MET A 472 5.98 2.50 -7.17
C MET A 472 6.07 1.54 -8.37
N ALA A 473 6.28 0.23 -8.14
CA ALA A 473 6.30 -0.79 -9.20
C ALA A 473 4.89 -1.24 -9.61
N ALA A 474 4.01 -1.50 -8.64
CA ALA A 474 2.61 -1.89 -8.86
C ALA A 474 1.84 -0.95 -9.82
N PRO A 475 1.95 0.39 -9.70
CA PRO A 475 1.24 1.30 -10.62
C PRO A 475 1.71 1.19 -12.08
N HIS A 476 2.96 0.80 -12.37
CA HIS A 476 3.33 0.54 -13.76
C HIS A 476 2.58 -0.69 -14.31
N ALA A 477 2.47 -1.76 -13.53
CA ALA A 477 1.70 -2.94 -13.91
C ALA A 477 0.21 -2.61 -14.08
N THR A 478 -0.35 -1.80 -13.18
CA THR A 478 -1.71 -1.25 -13.27
C THR A 478 -1.92 -0.45 -14.54
N GLY A 479 -0.99 0.42 -14.92
CA GLY A 479 -1.07 1.14 -16.19
C GLY A 479 -1.01 0.23 -17.41
N VAL A 480 -0.18 -0.82 -17.40
CA VAL A 480 -0.13 -1.80 -18.49
C VAL A 480 -1.45 -2.59 -18.57
N ALA A 481 -2.04 -2.97 -17.44
CA ALA A 481 -3.36 -3.57 -17.39
C ALA A 481 -4.41 -2.63 -18.00
N ALA A 482 -4.37 -1.35 -17.65
CA ALA A 482 -5.28 -0.35 -18.18
C ALA A 482 -5.15 -0.16 -19.71
N ILE A 483 -3.93 -0.26 -20.27
CA ILE A 483 -3.71 -0.30 -21.73
C ILE A 483 -4.39 -1.53 -22.34
N LEU A 484 -4.24 -2.71 -21.75
CA LEU A 484 -4.84 -3.95 -22.25
C LEU A 484 -6.37 -3.87 -22.22
N ILE A 485 -6.94 -3.38 -21.11
CA ILE A 485 -8.39 -3.16 -20.96
C ILE A 485 -8.88 -2.10 -21.96
N SER A 486 -8.10 -1.05 -22.22
CA SER A 486 -8.45 -0.03 -23.23
C SER A 486 -8.55 -0.62 -24.64
N ARG A 487 -7.69 -1.59 -24.96
CA ARG A 487 -7.62 -2.21 -26.29
C ARG A 487 -8.63 -3.32 -26.50
N PHE A 488 -8.91 -4.10 -25.45
CA PHE A 488 -9.66 -5.35 -25.55
C PHE A 488 -10.92 -5.39 -24.67
N GLY A 489 -11.17 -4.33 -23.90
CA GLY A 489 -12.41 -4.18 -23.15
C GLY A 489 -13.61 -4.08 -24.08
N GLU A 490 -14.71 -4.65 -23.64
CA GLU A 490 -15.97 -4.69 -24.38
C GLU A 490 -17.05 -3.91 -23.65
N ASN A 491 -17.98 -3.32 -24.40
CA ASN A 491 -19.19 -2.81 -23.78
C ASN A 491 -20.10 -3.96 -23.37
N ALA A 492 -20.94 -3.76 -22.35
CA ALA A 492 -21.92 -4.76 -21.87
C ALA A 492 -22.91 -5.26 -22.97
N ASN A 493 -22.99 -4.58 -24.11
CA ASN A 493 -23.81 -4.92 -25.28
C ASN A 493 -23.03 -5.51 -26.48
N GLY A 494 -21.76 -5.90 -26.31
CA GLY A 494 -21.04 -6.75 -27.29
C GLY A 494 -20.38 -6.05 -28.49
N SER A 495 -20.24 -4.72 -28.48
CA SER A 495 -19.36 -4.00 -29.43
C SER A 495 -18.07 -3.59 -28.70
N LYS A 496 -16.83 -4.00 -29.03
CA LYS A 496 -16.25 -4.83 -30.10
C LYS A 496 -15.26 -5.84 -29.47
N GLY A 497 -15.22 -7.09 -29.98
CA GLY A 497 -13.94 -7.79 -30.15
C GLY A 497 -13.68 -9.17 -29.53
N ALA A 498 -14.68 -10.04 -29.35
CA ALA A 498 -14.51 -11.47 -29.00
C ALA A 498 -13.60 -11.79 -27.80
N ALA A 499 -14.14 -11.64 -26.58
CA ALA A 499 -14.38 -12.70 -25.59
C ALA A 499 -14.29 -12.17 -24.14
N GLY A 500 -15.44 -11.83 -23.54
CA GLY A 500 -15.60 -11.79 -22.08
C GLY A 500 -15.90 -10.43 -21.46
N GLY A 501 -16.93 -9.72 -21.95
CA GLY A 501 -17.44 -8.51 -21.29
C GLY A 501 -17.83 -8.70 -19.80
N LYS A 502 -17.87 -7.58 -19.06
CA LYS A 502 -18.14 -7.51 -17.61
C LYS A 502 -19.42 -8.26 -17.19
N ALA A 503 -19.34 -9.01 -16.09
CA ALA A 503 -20.52 -9.47 -15.34
C ALA A 503 -21.10 -8.31 -14.50
N ALA A 504 -22.10 -7.62 -15.05
CA ALA A 504 -23.03 -6.69 -14.36
C ALA A 504 -22.42 -5.56 -13.50
N GLY A 505 -22.29 -4.36 -14.07
CA GLY A 505 -22.15 -3.10 -13.32
C GLY A 505 -21.48 -1.93 -14.05
N GLY A 506 -20.61 -2.20 -15.03
CA GLY A 506 -19.91 -1.18 -15.82
C GLY A 506 -20.25 -1.25 -17.32
N ALA A 507 -20.29 -0.10 -17.99
CA ALA A 507 -20.62 -0.02 -19.41
C ALA A 507 -19.53 -0.59 -20.33
N PHE A 508 -18.26 -0.63 -19.87
CA PHE A 508 -17.04 -1.07 -20.56
C PHE A 508 -16.15 -1.83 -19.57
N GLY A 509 -15.40 -2.85 -20.01
CA GLY A 509 -14.39 -3.54 -19.19
C GLY A 509 -13.96 -4.89 -19.74
N MET A 510 -13.13 -5.63 -18.99
CA MET A 510 -12.53 -6.89 -19.42
C MET A 510 -12.46 -7.89 -18.26
N ASP A 511 -12.66 -9.18 -18.54
CA ASP A 511 -12.49 -10.23 -17.52
C ASP A 511 -11.10 -10.17 -16.85
N PRO A 512 -11.02 -10.10 -15.51
CA PRO A 512 -9.74 -10.02 -14.77
C PRO A 512 -8.80 -11.20 -15.04
N GLY A 513 -9.35 -12.39 -15.31
CA GLY A 513 -8.56 -13.56 -15.71
C GLY A 513 -7.86 -13.32 -17.04
N LYS A 514 -8.56 -12.74 -18.02
CA LYS A 514 -7.99 -12.39 -19.32
C LYS A 514 -6.99 -11.23 -19.25
N VAL A 515 -7.25 -10.21 -18.43
CA VAL A 515 -6.27 -9.13 -18.18
C VAL A 515 -4.97 -9.72 -17.63
N ARG A 516 -5.06 -10.60 -16.63
CA ARG A 516 -3.90 -11.30 -16.06
C ARG A 516 -3.14 -12.13 -17.11
N GLU A 517 -3.85 -12.90 -17.93
CA GLU A 517 -3.22 -13.68 -19.01
C GLU A 517 -2.43 -12.80 -19.97
N LEU A 518 -3.01 -11.69 -20.43
CA LEU A 518 -2.36 -10.77 -21.36
C LEU A 518 -1.19 -10.01 -20.70
N LEU A 519 -1.31 -9.64 -19.42
CA LEU A 519 -0.19 -9.09 -18.65
C LEU A 519 1.00 -10.06 -18.64
N TYR A 520 0.72 -11.34 -18.38
CA TYR A 520 1.75 -12.38 -18.34
C TYR A 520 2.36 -12.66 -19.71
N GLU A 521 1.54 -12.67 -20.76
CA GLU A 521 1.98 -12.90 -22.14
C GLU A 521 2.84 -11.75 -22.67
N THR A 522 2.50 -10.52 -22.29
CA THR A 522 3.21 -9.32 -22.75
C THR A 522 4.48 -9.05 -21.94
N ALA A 523 4.61 -9.59 -20.72
CA ALA A 523 5.79 -9.42 -19.89
C ALA A 523 7.08 -9.87 -20.61
N THR A 524 8.18 -9.16 -20.36
CA THR A 524 9.50 -9.50 -20.86
C THR A 524 10.23 -10.41 -19.86
N PRO A 525 10.45 -11.71 -20.16
CA PRO A 525 11.00 -12.65 -19.19
C PRO A 525 12.45 -12.32 -18.81
N ILE A 526 12.72 -12.27 -17.51
CA ILE A 526 14.05 -12.05 -16.92
C ILE A 526 14.44 -13.33 -16.18
N ALA A 527 15.61 -13.88 -16.50
CA ALA A 527 16.14 -15.05 -15.80
C ALA A 527 16.70 -14.67 -14.42
N CYS A 528 16.72 -15.63 -13.50
CA CYS A 528 17.49 -15.48 -12.27
C CYS A 528 18.95 -15.08 -12.57
N PRO A 529 19.57 -14.25 -11.71
CA PRO A 529 20.99 -13.94 -11.82
C PRO A 529 21.85 -15.20 -11.69
N MET A 530 23.09 -15.13 -12.19
CA MET A 530 24.11 -16.15 -11.99
C MET A 530 25.32 -15.51 -11.30
N PRO A 531 25.68 -15.92 -10.06
CA PRO A 531 25.01 -16.94 -9.25
C PRO A 531 23.58 -16.56 -8.82
N ARG A 532 22.75 -17.56 -8.53
CA ARG A 532 21.34 -17.37 -8.11
C ARG A 532 21.18 -16.58 -6.82
N GLY A 533 22.19 -16.62 -5.96
CA GLY A 533 22.27 -15.82 -4.75
C GLY A 533 22.75 -14.42 -5.09
N GLN A 534 21.89 -13.44 -4.87
CA GLN A 534 22.21 -12.04 -5.07
C GLN A 534 22.48 -11.37 -3.72
N ARG A 535 23.62 -10.68 -3.63
CA ARG A 535 24.06 -10.04 -2.40
C ARG A 535 23.55 -8.61 -2.32
N TYR A 536 22.81 -8.31 -1.27
CA TYR A 536 22.36 -6.98 -0.88
C TYR A 536 22.94 -6.61 0.49
N MET A 537 22.71 -5.38 0.95
CA MET A 537 23.08 -4.95 2.31
C MET A 537 22.33 -5.74 3.38
N SER A 538 21.08 -6.13 3.12
CA SER A 538 20.23 -6.94 4.01
C SER A 538 20.63 -8.41 4.07
N GLY A 539 21.50 -8.87 3.16
CA GLY A 539 21.94 -10.27 3.09
C GLY A 539 21.90 -10.81 1.67
N THR A 540 22.09 -12.12 1.54
CA THR A 540 21.97 -12.83 0.26
C THR A 540 20.52 -13.28 0.08
N GLN A 541 19.89 -12.87 -1.02
CA GLN A 541 18.55 -13.30 -1.40
C GLN A 541 18.67 -14.30 -2.55
N MET A 542 17.85 -15.36 -2.53
CA MET A 542 17.96 -16.47 -3.47
C MET A 542 16.87 -16.40 -4.54
N CYS A 543 17.26 -16.36 -5.81
CA CYS A 543 16.32 -16.48 -6.91
C CYS A 543 16.10 -17.95 -7.28
N GLU A 544 14.85 -18.41 -7.17
CA GLU A 544 14.41 -19.76 -7.52
C GLU A 544 13.52 -19.74 -8.76
N GLY A 545 13.55 -20.83 -9.54
CA GLY A 545 12.79 -20.97 -10.78
C GLY A 545 13.65 -20.85 -12.03
N ASP A 546 12.99 -20.56 -13.15
CA ASP A 546 13.60 -20.47 -14.47
C ASP A 546 13.35 -19.09 -15.12
N ARG A 547 13.69 -18.95 -16.40
CA ARG A 547 13.51 -17.68 -17.12
C ARG A 547 12.05 -17.32 -17.34
N ALA A 548 11.17 -18.30 -17.49
CA ALA A 548 9.75 -18.09 -17.76
C ALA A 548 8.96 -17.80 -16.48
N ARG A 549 9.42 -18.30 -15.34
CA ARG A 549 8.88 -17.97 -14.02
C ARG A 549 9.93 -18.15 -12.91
N ASN A 550 10.19 -17.10 -12.15
CA ASN A 550 11.07 -17.15 -10.97
C ASN A 550 10.65 -16.23 -9.83
N GLY A 551 11.24 -16.43 -8.66
CA GLY A 551 10.86 -15.71 -7.44
C GLY A 551 11.21 -14.23 -7.43
N PHE A 552 12.18 -13.76 -8.22
CA PHE A 552 12.55 -12.34 -8.23
C PHE A 552 11.69 -11.53 -9.20
N TYR A 553 11.45 -12.06 -10.39
CA TYR A 553 10.86 -11.33 -11.50
C TYR A 553 9.49 -11.85 -11.91
N GLY A 554 8.99 -12.89 -11.24
CA GLY A 554 7.77 -13.58 -11.62
C GLY A 554 7.89 -14.09 -13.04
N ARG A 555 6.92 -13.74 -13.89
CA ARG A 555 6.91 -14.04 -15.33
C ARG A 555 7.71 -13.04 -16.17
N GLY A 556 8.17 -11.95 -15.57
CA GLY A 556 9.01 -10.96 -16.23
C GLY A 556 8.62 -9.52 -15.91
N LEU A 557 9.36 -8.62 -16.54
CA LEU A 557 9.16 -7.18 -16.46
C LEU A 557 7.94 -6.78 -17.29
N VAL A 558 7.04 -5.98 -16.71
CA VAL A 558 5.90 -5.42 -17.45
C VAL A 558 6.36 -4.63 -18.67
N ASP A 559 5.62 -4.72 -19.79
CA ASP A 559 6.03 -4.15 -21.08
C ASP A 559 4.84 -3.45 -21.75
N ALA A 560 4.79 -2.13 -21.57
CA ALA A 560 3.73 -1.29 -22.13
C ALA A 560 3.75 -1.27 -23.66
N ALA A 561 4.94 -1.36 -24.28
CA ALA A 561 5.07 -1.35 -25.73
C ALA A 561 4.52 -2.63 -26.37
N LYS A 562 4.80 -3.80 -25.77
CA LYS A 562 4.18 -5.07 -26.18
C LYS A 562 2.68 -5.08 -25.90
N ALA A 563 2.26 -4.63 -24.72
CA ALA A 563 0.84 -4.53 -24.40
C ALA A 563 0.06 -3.61 -25.35
N ALA A 564 0.70 -2.57 -25.89
CA ALA A 564 0.10 -1.68 -26.88
C ALA A 564 0.00 -2.27 -28.29
N THR A 565 0.73 -3.36 -28.60
CA THR A 565 0.86 -3.89 -29.96
C THR A 565 0.50 -5.36 -30.13
N ILE A 566 0.37 -6.11 -29.01
CA ILE A 566 -0.02 -7.52 -29.01
C ILE A 566 -1.34 -7.73 -29.77
N ARG A 567 -1.45 -8.84 -30.50
CA ARG A 567 -2.67 -9.30 -31.17
C ARG A 567 -3.06 -10.64 -30.54
N PRO A 568 -4.26 -10.76 -29.96
CA PRO A 568 -4.71 -11.99 -29.31
C PRO A 568 -4.91 -13.15 -30.29
#